data_AF-A0A7W1JE26-F1
#
_entry.id   AF-A0A7W1JE26-F1
#
_cell.length_a   1.000
_cell.length_b   1.000
_cell.length_c   1.000
_cell.angle_alpha   90.00
_cell.angle_beta   90.00
_cell.angle_gamma   90.00
#
_symmetry.space_group_name_H-M   'P 1'
#
loop_
_entity.id
_entity.type
_entity.pdbx_description
1 polymer ?
#
loop_
_entity_poly.entity_id
_entity_poly.type
_entity_poly.pdbx_seq_one_letter_code
_entity_poly.pdbx_strand_id
1 'polypeptide(L)'
;MYCEFKVKPFLQPDGLAALMRELKKRDQHIALYSGYTIEELRSRCEPSVHLALTLADILIDGPFVASLISGAGEWRGSTNQKIIYHPAGYQTEGS
;
A
#
# COMPACT_ATOMS: atom_id res chain seq x y z
N MET A 1 -5.33 -13.68 -8.76
CA MET A 1 -4.52 -13.08 -9.84
C MET A 1 -3.74 -11.95 -9.19
N TYR A 2 -2.46 -12.21 -8.88
CA TYR A 2 -1.60 -11.25 -8.19
C TYR A 2 -1.05 -10.29 -9.25
N CYS A 3 -1.41 -9.01 -9.17
CA CYS A 3 -0.91 -7.99 -10.08
C CYS A 3 0.20 -7.23 -9.36
N GLU A 4 1.45 -7.65 -9.56
CA GLU A 4 2.63 -6.93 -9.09
C GLU A 4 2.82 -5.66 -9.93
N PHE A 5 2.18 -4.56 -9.52
CA PHE A 5 2.42 -3.23 -10.09
C PHE A 5 3.73 -2.65 -9.55
N LYS A 6 4.86 -2.98 -10.18
CA LYS A 6 6.13 -2.26 -10.02
C LYS A 6 6.13 -1.02 -10.91
N VAL A 7 5.21 -0.10 -10.68
CA VAL A 7 5.09 1.16 -11.45
C VAL A 7 4.87 2.27 -10.44
N LYS A 8 5.76 3.27 -10.39
CA LYS A 8 5.69 4.45 -9.50
C LYS A 8 4.23 4.95 -9.36
N PRO A 9 3.49 4.58 -8.31
CA PRO A 9 2.04 4.83 -8.24
C PRO A 9 1.73 6.33 -8.10
N PHE A 10 2.76 7.11 -7.74
CA PHE A 10 2.69 8.54 -7.50
C PHE A 10 3.02 9.41 -8.72
N LEU A 11 3.37 8.82 -9.88
CA LEU A 11 3.59 9.62 -11.09
C LEU A 11 2.28 9.98 -11.84
N GLN A 12 1.20 9.23 -11.57
CA GLN A 12 -0.15 9.48 -12.09
C GLN A 12 -1.21 9.15 -11.03
N PRO A 13 -1.28 9.95 -9.96
CA PRO A 13 -2.16 9.68 -8.81
C PRO A 13 -3.63 9.53 -9.18
N ASP A 14 -4.11 10.29 -10.17
CA ASP A 14 -5.51 10.24 -10.62
C ASP A 14 -5.85 8.96 -11.39
N GLY A 15 -4.90 8.45 -12.19
CA GLY A 15 -5.07 7.19 -12.92
C GLY A 15 -5.13 5.99 -11.98
N LEU A 16 -4.29 6.00 -10.94
CA LEU A 16 -4.33 4.98 -9.89
C LEU A 16 -5.67 5.02 -9.13
N ALA A 17 -6.10 6.22 -8.71
CA ALA A 17 -7.37 6.38 -8.02
C ALA A 17 -8.55 5.90 -8.87
N ALA A 18 -8.57 6.21 -10.17
CA ALA A 18 -9.60 5.75 -11.09
C ALA A 18 -9.61 4.20 -11.19
N LEU A 19 -8.43 3.58 -11.35
CA LEU A 19 -8.31 2.12 -11.41
C LEU A 19 -8.79 1.47 -10.10
N MET A 20 -8.35 1.99 -8.95
CA MET A 20 -8.74 1.45 -7.64
C MET A 20 -10.25 1.55 -7.43
N ARG A 21 -10.89 2.65 -7.86
CA ARG A 21 -12.35 2.79 -7.82
C ARG A 21 -13.05 1.72 -8.65
N GLU A 22 -12.59 1.45 -9.86
CA GLU A 22 -13.16 0.40 -10.71
C GLU A 22 -12.94 -1.01 -10.13
N LEU A 23 -11.80 -1.26 -9.50
CA LEU A 23 -11.53 -2.53 -8.81
C LEU A 23 -12.45 -2.72 -7.60
N LYS A 24 -12.65 -1.68 -6.77
CA LYS A 24 -13.59 -1.75 -5.63
C LYS A 24 -15.04 -1.91 -6.08
N LYS A 25 -15.46 -1.34 -7.21
CA LYS A 25 -16.78 -1.60 -7.80
C LYS A 25 -17.00 -3.08 -8.16
N ARG A 26 -15.91 -3.83 -8.36
CA ARG A 26 -15.92 -5.26 -8.69
C ARG A 26 -15.65 -6.16 -7.48
N ASP A 27 -15.74 -5.60 -6.26
CA ASP A 27 -15.48 -6.28 -5.00
C ASP A 27 -14.08 -6.94 -4.94
N GLN A 28 -13.09 -6.36 -5.61
CA GLN A 28 -11.72 -6.86 -5.61
C GLN A 28 -10.94 -6.31 -4.41
N HIS A 29 -10.10 -7.16 -3.82
CA HIS A 29 -9.15 -6.76 -2.80
C HIS A 29 -7.93 -6.09 -3.42
N ILE A 30 -7.55 -4.93 -2.89
CA ILE A 30 -6.42 -4.15 -3.40
C ILE A 30 -5.27 -4.18 -2.38
N ALA A 31 -4.13 -4.74 -2.78
CA ALA A 31 -2.88 -4.68 -2.05
C ALA A 31 -1.95 -3.60 -2.64
N LEU A 32 -1.48 -2.68 -1.81
CA LEU A 32 -0.63 -1.56 -2.19
C LEU A 32 0.81 -1.79 -1.73
N TYR A 33 1.72 -1.82 -2.70
CA TYR A 33 3.17 -1.87 -2.48
C TYR A 33 3.76 -0.49 -2.79
N SER A 34 3.83 0.37 -1.78
CA SER A 34 4.29 1.75 -1.95
C SER A 34 5.80 1.91 -1.73
N GLY A 35 6.40 1.05 -0.89
CA GLY A 35 7.78 1.21 -0.41
C GLY A 35 7.95 2.34 0.63
N TYR A 36 6.84 2.88 1.12
CA TYR A 36 6.77 3.92 2.15
C TYR A 36 6.02 3.39 3.37
N THR A 37 6.28 3.97 4.54
CA THR A 37 5.46 3.68 5.71
C THR A 37 4.12 4.43 5.66
N ILE A 38 3.13 3.97 6.42
CA ILE A 38 1.82 4.59 6.54
C ILE A 38 1.93 6.00 7.13
N GLU A 39 2.89 6.25 8.02
CA GLU A 39 3.18 7.58 8.56
C GLU A 39 3.70 8.52 7.45
N GLU A 40 4.60 8.04 6.59
CA GLU A 40 5.08 8.81 5.44
C GLU A 40 3.92 9.11 4.47
N LEU A 41 3.05 8.14 4.21
CA LEU A 41 1.91 8.33 3.32
C LEU A 41 0.81 9.24 3.91
N ARG A 42 0.64 9.24 5.25
CA ARG A 42 -0.31 10.12 5.94
C ARG A 42 0.20 11.55 6.10
N SER A 43 1.51 11.74 6.15
CA SER A 43 2.11 13.08 6.25
C SER A 43 2.13 13.83 4.91
N ARG A 44 1.92 13.12 3.81
CA ARG A 44 1.72 13.72 2.48
C ARG A 44 0.41 14.51 2.42
N CYS A 45 0.42 15.67 1.77
CA CYS A 45 -0.76 16.53 1.63
C CYS A 45 -1.57 16.23 0.35
N GLU A 46 -1.14 15.26 -0.45
CA GLU A 46 -1.75 14.91 -1.72
C GLU A 46 -3.06 14.12 -1.52
N PRO A 47 -4.23 14.65 -1.95
CA PRO A 47 -5.53 14.01 -1.73
C PRO A 47 -5.62 12.61 -2.34
N SER A 48 -4.97 12.39 -3.47
CA SER A 48 -4.98 11.11 -4.17
C SER A 48 -4.25 10.00 -3.40
N VAL A 49 -3.28 10.37 -2.54
CA VAL A 49 -2.59 9.42 -1.65
C VAL A 49 -3.53 8.96 -0.55
N HIS A 50 -4.25 9.89 0.08
CA HIS A 50 -5.29 9.55 1.07
C HIS A 50 -6.41 8.71 0.44
N LEU A 51 -6.81 9.03 -0.79
CA LEU A 51 -7.80 8.24 -1.51
C LEU A 51 -7.29 6.81 -1.79
N ALA A 52 -6.04 6.65 -2.22
CA ALA A 52 -5.43 5.34 -2.39
C ALA A 52 -5.37 4.56 -1.08
N LEU A 53 -4.99 5.20 0.04
CA LEU A 53 -5.04 4.56 1.36
C LEU A 53 -6.47 4.18 1.78
N THR A 54 -7.48 4.95 1.35
CA THR A 54 -8.88 4.65 1.65
C THR A 54 -9.41 3.47 0.85
N LEU A 55 -8.98 3.34 -0.40
CA LEU A 55 -9.41 2.28 -1.31
C LEU A 55 -8.59 1.00 -1.17
N ALA A 56 -7.38 1.07 -0.61
CA ALA A 56 -6.54 -0.09 -0.38
C ALA A 56 -7.06 -0.94 0.78
N ASP A 57 -7.14 -2.24 0.57
CA ASP A 57 -7.48 -3.22 1.61
C ASP A 57 -6.24 -3.64 2.39
N ILE A 58 -5.10 -3.75 1.71
CA ILE A 58 -3.82 -4.13 2.29
C ILE A 58 -2.77 -3.09 1.88
N LEU A 59 -1.98 -2.62 2.84
CA LEU A 59 -0.78 -1.82 2.61
C LEU A 59 0.44 -2.58 3.11
N ILE A 60 1.45 -2.70 2.26
CA ILE A 60 2.75 -3.21 2.65
C ILE A 60 3.61 -2.02 3.09
N ASP A 61 3.64 -1.84 4.40
CA ASP A 61 4.29 -0.75 5.11
C ASP A 61 5.81 -0.95 5.14
N GLY A 62 6.52 0.04 4.62
CA GLY A 62 7.99 0.12 4.67
C GLY A 62 8.72 -0.23 3.37
N PRO A 63 9.99 0.23 3.27
CA PRO A 63 10.80 0.06 2.07
C PRO A 63 11.23 -1.40 1.88
N PHE A 64 11.41 -1.79 0.62
CA PHE A 64 11.99 -3.08 0.28
C PHE A 64 13.49 -3.09 0.57
N VAL A 65 13.95 -4.05 1.38
CA VAL A 65 15.37 -4.25 1.70
C VAL A 65 15.85 -5.60 1.20
N ALA A 66 16.67 -5.60 0.15
CA ALA A 66 17.17 -6.84 -0.48
C ALA A 66 17.95 -7.74 0.50
N SER A 67 18.65 -7.17 1.48
CA SER A 67 19.35 -7.93 2.52
C SER A 67 18.42 -8.69 3.48
N LEU A 68 17.13 -8.33 3.50
CA LEU A 68 16.10 -8.89 4.38
C LEU A 68 15.08 -9.75 3.62
N ILE A 69 15.43 -10.21 2.41
CA ILE A 69 14.57 -11.05 1.58
C ILE A 69 14.34 -12.44 2.22
N SER A 70 15.35 -12.95 2.93
CA SER A 70 15.30 -14.30 3.49
C SER A 70 14.31 -14.35 4.66
N GLY A 71 13.26 -15.16 4.52
CA GLY A 71 12.18 -15.25 5.51
C GLY A 71 11.11 -14.16 5.39
N ALA A 72 11.18 -13.32 4.36
CA ALA A 72 10.06 -12.45 4.00
C ALA A 72 8.93 -13.34 3.47
N GLY A 73 7.85 -13.47 4.25
CA GLY A 73 6.73 -14.35 3.92
C GLY A 73 6.05 -13.98 2.59
N GLU A 74 5.06 -14.78 2.18
CA GLU A 74 4.43 -14.74 0.83
C GLU A 74 4.07 -13.35 0.27
N TRP A 75 3.73 -12.39 1.15
CA TRP A 75 3.30 -11.04 0.76
C TRP A 75 4.35 -9.94 0.97
N ARG A 76 5.44 -10.25 1.69
CA ARG A 76 6.48 -9.30 2.07
C ARG A 76 7.68 -9.51 1.16
N GLY A 77 8.15 -8.45 0.52
CA GLY A 77 9.42 -8.50 -0.19
C GLY A 77 10.62 -8.54 0.77
N SER A 78 10.47 -8.08 2.01
CA SER A 78 11.52 -8.07 3.02
C SER A 78 10.95 -8.14 4.45
N THR A 79 11.68 -8.73 5.39
CA THR A 79 11.18 -8.99 6.75
C THR A 79 10.84 -7.73 7.56
N ASN A 80 11.43 -6.59 7.20
CA ASN A 80 11.11 -5.27 7.79
C ASN A 80 9.76 -4.71 7.33
N GLN A 81 9.14 -5.27 6.30
CA GLN A 81 7.85 -4.80 5.81
C GLN A 81 6.72 -5.35 6.68
N LYS A 82 5.80 -4.47 7.07
CA LYS A 82 4.60 -4.83 7.83
C LYS A 82 3.39 -4.89 6.90
N ILE A 83 2.48 -5.82 7.17
CA ILE A 83 1.22 -5.91 6.43
C ILE A 83 0.17 -5.19 7.26
N ILE A 84 -0.35 -4.10 6.72
CA ILE A 84 -1.43 -3.33 7.34
C ILE A 84 -2.72 -3.65 6.59
N TYR A 85 -3.69 -4.22 7.30
CA TYR A 85 -5.05 -4.39 6.79
C TYR A 85 -5.87 -3.15 7.08
N HIS A 86 -6.68 -2.70 6.12
CA HIS A 86 -7.50 -1.50 6.21
C HIS A 86 -6.71 -0.25 6.66
N PRO A 87 -5.69 0.19 5.88
CA PRO A 87 -4.85 1.34 6.22
C PRO A 87 -5.62 2.62 6.52
N ALA A 88 -6.81 2.80 5.93
CA ALA A 88 -7.72 3.91 6.24
C ALA A 88 -8.07 4.02 7.73
N GLY A 89 -8.29 2.87 8.38
CA GLY A 89 -8.68 2.75 9.78
C GLY A 89 -7.54 2.41 10.73
N TYR A 90 -6.30 2.33 10.23
CA TYR A 90 -5.15 1.97 11.06
C TYR A 90 -4.93 3.05 12.13
N GLN A 91 -5.25 2.71 13.37
CA GLN A 91 -4.83 3.44 14.55
C GLN A 91 -3.42 2.94 14.86
N THR A 92 -2.45 3.86 14.94
CA THR A 92 -1.15 3.53 15.50
C THR A 92 -1.42 3.02 16.91
N GLU A 93 -1.30 1.71 17.15
CA GLU A 93 -1.24 1.18 18.51
C GLU A 93 0.06 1.71 19.12
N GLY A 94 -0.05 2.92 19.69
CA GLY A 94 0.95 3.53 20.54
C GLY A 94 0.61 3.21 21.98
N SER A 95 1.28 2.21 22.53
CA SER A 95 1.57 2.07 23.96
C SER A 95 2.86 1.30 24.14
#